data_AF-A0A152A4D4-F1
#
_entry.id   AF-A0A152A4D4-F1
#
_cell.length_a   1.000
_cell.length_b   1.000
_cell.length_c   1.000
_cell.angle_alpha   90.00
_cell.angle_beta   90.00
_cell.angle_gamma   90.00
#
_symmetry.space_group_name_H-M   'P 1'
#
loop_
_entity.id
_entity.type
_entity.pdbx_description
1 polymer ?
#
loop_
_entity_poly.entity_id
_entity_poly.type
_entity_poly.pdbx_seq_one_letter_code
_entity_poly.pdbx_strand_id
1 'polypeptide(L)'
;MKQLLDIKKLSFYITVSPKFENILKNEIKRIFKSNSLLIPKFGKKEAGSVSFEVGIDTDYYNTTTPTTTTTTQKQTNSTLQQVTSRGEGHNRDSENTIKNDAHHTSLGVISKYLWSLSSCTRLAESIRIRISDRINCRNFNELEQSLSAVPWLEFFPSSTEVPLISVSCTKSKLYHSNAVKERIQKYFQHHVLPEIRQYQVSVASKHRKKLKKQLRKLSVTSSVDPDVALENSQTGPEIEVQPPQTKLYVRLDEDQLQLTIDATSVDNVMLHKRIQNKHVTEAPIRETLAYAALSLAQVVSPHNQNSFWDAFMGSGGILQEAVSCVSTSSEGKVLPNSQNTGTRVFQYQYFPWHLSEQFNEYQQNLKPKIPTKRVNNRFFIGSDISDRALDSTRFNLTQEGYQPKTMPSDDSNDIESVITDDDYLLLQSGDFQKVYKNIELISKRYQTPFTILSNLPYGHRILHQDPKHQTMKISDKLVDLFKRFGTMLKNSDESVLKHVYVINGNPKFKELTGVKWIEIESFKNGGIDVQLLQFQRESKDTTSN
;
A
#
# COMPACT_ATOMS: atom_id res chain seq x y z
N MET A 1 -20.52 21.89 -24.50
CA MET A 1 -19.24 21.50 -23.87
C MET A 1 -19.17 22.19 -22.52
N LYS A 2 -19.50 21.48 -21.42
CA LYS A 2 -19.14 21.96 -20.08
C LYS A 2 -17.62 22.14 -20.08
N GLN A 3 -17.12 23.29 -19.59
CA GLN A 3 -15.70 23.51 -19.39
C GLN A 3 -15.15 22.31 -18.61
N LEU A 4 -14.15 21.62 -19.17
CA LEU A 4 -13.28 20.74 -18.40
C LEU A 4 -12.83 21.56 -17.18
N LEU A 5 -13.12 21.07 -15.98
CA LEU A 5 -12.63 21.72 -14.77
C LEU A 5 -11.10 21.77 -14.89
N ASP A 6 -10.58 22.99 -14.82
CA ASP A 6 -9.17 23.26 -14.60
C ASP A 6 -8.86 22.79 -13.17
N ILE A 7 -8.68 21.47 -13.00
CA ILE A 7 -8.36 20.86 -11.71
C ILE A 7 -7.01 21.40 -11.31
N LYS A 8 -6.96 22.46 -10.49
CA LYS A 8 -5.69 23.07 -10.06
C LYS A 8 -5.04 22.28 -8.92
N LYS A 9 -5.82 21.46 -8.21
CA LYS A 9 -5.40 20.69 -7.03
C LYS A 9 -6.21 19.40 -6.92
N LEU A 10 -5.62 18.34 -6.36
CA LEU A 10 -6.33 17.15 -5.90
C LEU A 10 -6.08 16.93 -4.41
N SER A 11 -7.16 16.62 -3.67
CA SER A 11 -7.05 16.19 -2.29
C SER A 11 -7.00 14.67 -2.22
N PHE A 12 -6.06 14.15 -1.45
CA PHE A 12 -5.91 12.72 -1.17
C PHE A 12 -6.47 12.38 0.20
N TYR A 13 -6.96 11.16 0.33
CA TYR A 13 -7.43 10.57 1.57
C TYR A 13 -6.83 9.18 1.71
N ILE A 14 -5.81 9.05 2.56
CA ILE A 14 -5.08 7.82 2.78
C ILE A 14 -5.62 7.18 4.06
N THR A 15 -6.25 6.01 3.96
CA THR A 15 -6.78 5.32 5.13
C THR A 15 -5.70 4.54 5.84
N VAL A 16 -5.79 4.46 7.16
CA VAL A 16 -4.89 3.69 8.03
C VAL A 16 -5.70 3.11 9.19
N SER A 17 -5.19 2.08 9.85
CA SER A 17 -5.76 1.65 11.12
C SER A 17 -5.73 2.81 12.13
N PRO A 18 -6.81 3.06 12.90
CA PRO A 18 -6.86 4.17 13.86
C PRO A 18 -5.67 4.18 14.82
N LYS A 19 -5.26 5.38 15.24
CA LYS A 19 -4.10 5.68 16.10
C LYS A 19 -2.73 5.66 15.43
N PHE A 20 -2.62 5.11 14.22
CA PHE A 20 -1.35 5.09 13.47
C PHE A 20 -1.22 6.24 12.45
N GLU A 21 -2.09 7.26 12.49
CA GLU A 21 -2.11 8.37 11.54
C GLU A 21 -0.80 9.18 11.57
N ASN A 22 -0.22 9.35 12.75
CA ASN A 22 1.06 10.06 12.89
C ASN A 22 2.23 9.27 12.28
N ILE A 23 2.24 7.95 12.41
CA ILE A 23 3.27 7.10 11.80
C ILE A 23 3.11 7.14 10.27
N LEU A 24 1.88 7.05 9.76
CA LEU A 24 1.61 7.17 8.32
C LEU A 24 1.99 8.57 7.79
N LYS A 25 1.70 9.66 8.51
CA LYS A 25 2.13 11.02 8.11
C LYS A 25 3.64 11.09 7.94
N ASN A 26 4.40 10.54 8.88
CA ASN A 26 5.86 10.53 8.82
C ASN A 26 6.37 9.62 7.69
N GLU A 27 5.71 8.48 7.44
CA GLU A 27 5.99 7.61 6.30
C GLU A 27 5.78 8.36 4.97
N ILE A 28 4.62 9.01 4.78
CA ILE A 28 4.30 9.79 3.56
C ILE A 28 5.35 10.88 3.32
N LYS A 29 5.78 11.61 4.37
CA LYS A 29 6.86 12.60 4.26
C LYS A 29 8.16 11.99 3.74
N ARG A 30 8.55 10.82 4.26
CA ARG A 30 9.76 10.11 3.80
C ARG A 30 9.62 9.65 2.36
N ILE A 31 8.47 9.07 2.00
CA ILE A 31 8.17 8.60 0.64
C ILE A 31 8.27 9.77 -0.35
N PHE A 32 7.62 10.90 -0.07
CA PHE A 32 7.67 12.05 -0.97
C PHE A 32 9.07 12.61 -1.08
N LYS A 33 9.79 12.76 0.04
CA LYS A 33 11.19 13.19 0.03
C LYS A 33 12.08 12.26 -0.81
N SER A 34 11.95 10.93 -0.67
CA SER A 34 12.76 9.96 -1.44
C SER A 34 12.38 9.87 -2.92
N ASN A 35 11.24 10.41 -3.31
CA ASN A 35 10.78 10.49 -4.70
C ASN A 35 10.89 11.91 -5.26
N SER A 36 11.61 12.82 -4.59
CA SER A 36 11.79 14.21 -4.98
C SER A 36 10.46 14.96 -5.22
N LEU A 37 9.45 14.63 -4.40
CA LEU A 37 8.14 15.26 -4.42
C LEU A 37 8.01 16.29 -3.29
N LEU A 38 7.22 17.33 -3.53
CA LEU A 38 6.90 18.31 -2.50
C LEU A 38 6.09 17.67 -1.38
N ILE A 39 6.39 18.05 -0.14
CA ILE A 39 5.64 17.57 1.02
C ILE A 39 4.45 18.52 1.22
N PRO A 40 3.21 18.04 1.05
CA PRO A 40 2.04 18.89 1.18
C PRO A 40 1.74 19.20 2.64
N LYS A 41 0.96 20.26 2.86
CA LYS A 41 0.35 20.50 4.17
C LYS A 41 -0.71 19.42 4.42
N PHE A 42 -0.57 18.69 5.53
CA PHE A 42 -1.58 17.73 5.96
C PHE A 42 -2.81 18.46 6.50
N GLY A 43 -3.99 17.90 6.21
CA GLY A 43 -5.27 18.34 6.73
C GLY A 43 -5.44 18.09 8.22
N LYS A 44 -6.64 18.39 8.72
CA LYS A 44 -7.02 18.17 10.12
C LYS A 44 -6.82 16.70 10.52
N LYS A 45 -6.57 16.45 11.81
CA LYS A 45 -6.47 15.09 12.34
C LYS A 45 -7.86 14.45 12.26
N GLU A 46 -7.95 13.35 11.53
CA GLU A 46 -9.15 12.51 11.42
C GLU A 46 -8.73 11.08 11.81
N ALA A 47 -9.54 10.39 12.61
CA ALA A 47 -9.21 9.04 13.04
C ALA A 47 -9.31 8.07 11.84
N GLY A 48 -8.28 7.23 11.68
CA GLY A 48 -8.18 6.24 10.61
C GLY A 48 -7.81 6.81 9.24
N SER A 49 -7.34 8.05 9.16
CA SER A 49 -6.92 8.63 7.88
C SER A 49 -5.91 9.78 7.96
N VAL A 50 -5.24 9.99 6.84
CA VAL A 50 -4.37 11.13 6.58
C VAL A 50 -4.82 11.77 5.27
N SER A 51 -5.23 13.03 5.32
CA SER A 51 -5.58 13.81 4.14
C SER A 51 -4.56 14.89 3.85
N PHE A 52 -4.34 15.21 2.58
CA PHE A 52 -3.50 16.32 2.14
C PHE A 52 -3.91 16.74 0.72
N GLU A 53 -3.44 17.90 0.27
CA GLU A 53 -3.73 18.42 -1.07
C GLU A 53 -2.43 18.63 -1.83
N VAL A 54 -2.44 18.25 -3.11
CA VAL A 54 -1.34 18.45 -4.03
C VAL A 54 -1.81 19.41 -5.10
N GLY A 55 -1.09 20.52 -5.26
CA GLY A 55 -1.30 21.46 -6.34
C GLY A 55 -0.61 21.00 -7.62
N ILE A 56 -1.18 21.41 -8.74
CA ILE A 56 -0.59 21.20 -10.05
C ILE A 56 0.19 22.46 -10.42
N ASP A 57 1.33 22.65 -9.75
CA ASP A 57 2.22 23.77 -10.09
C ASP A 57 3.23 23.30 -11.14
N THR A 58 3.17 23.91 -12.33
CA THR A 58 3.89 23.52 -13.55
C THR A 58 5.39 23.85 -13.49
N ASP A 59 5.82 24.68 -12.56
CA ASP A 59 7.14 25.32 -12.62
C ASP A 59 8.30 24.42 -12.13
N TYR A 60 8.03 23.33 -11.41
CA TYR A 60 9.09 22.42 -10.93
C TYR A 60 9.45 21.31 -11.94
N TYR A 61 8.52 20.88 -12.80
CA TYR A 61 8.76 19.75 -13.70
C TYR A 61 9.30 20.15 -15.09
N ASN A 62 9.19 21.43 -15.45
CA ASN A 62 9.79 21.98 -16.68
C ASN A 62 11.31 22.16 -16.60
N THR A 63 11.93 21.97 -15.43
CA THR A 63 13.39 22.16 -15.23
C THR A 63 14.20 20.86 -15.18
N THR A 64 13.57 19.70 -15.31
CA THR A 64 14.23 18.38 -15.31
C THR A 64 13.93 17.60 -16.59
N THR A 65 14.09 18.23 -17.74
CA THR A 65 14.45 17.50 -18.96
C THR A 65 15.97 17.33 -18.94
N PRO A 66 16.52 16.11 -19.02
CA PRO A 66 17.94 15.96 -19.23
C PRO A 66 18.26 16.58 -20.59
N THR A 67 19.12 17.61 -20.61
CA THR A 67 19.81 18.03 -21.83
C THR A 67 20.54 16.81 -22.38
N THR A 68 19.96 16.19 -23.41
CA THR A 68 20.70 15.33 -24.33
C THR A 68 21.78 16.19 -24.95
N THR A 69 23.01 16.01 -24.49
CA THR A 69 24.21 16.51 -25.15
C THR A 69 24.32 15.79 -26.49
N THR A 70 23.65 16.32 -27.52
CA THR A 70 23.90 15.93 -28.90
C THR A 70 25.19 16.62 -29.32
N THR A 71 26.29 15.87 -29.24
CA THR A 71 27.56 16.20 -29.89
C THR A 71 27.29 16.49 -31.37
N THR A 72 27.27 17.77 -31.72
CA THR A 72 27.05 18.22 -33.10
C THR A 72 28.38 18.11 -33.83
N GLN A 73 28.53 17.09 -34.68
CA GLN A 73 29.49 17.15 -35.77
C GLN A 73 29.02 18.23 -36.75
N LYS A 74 29.90 19.22 -36.96
CA LYS A 74 29.81 20.26 -37.99
C LYS A 74 29.43 19.65 -39.34
N GLN A 75 28.34 20.13 -39.92
CA GLN A 75 28.30 20.36 -41.37
C GLN A 75 27.51 21.64 -41.66
N THR A 76 28.20 22.49 -42.39
CA THR A 76 27.84 23.81 -42.89
C THR A 76 26.71 23.72 -43.92
N ASN A 77 25.70 24.59 -43.84
CA ASN A 77 25.50 25.64 -44.86
C ASN A 77 24.28 26.54 -44.58
N SER A 78 24.50 27.77 -45.01
CA SER A 78 23.69 28.98 -44.98
C SER A 78 22.35 28.90 -45.70
N THR A 79 21.34 29.63 -45.20
CA THR A 79 20.76 30.85 -45.81
C THR A 79 19.37 31.12 -45.21
N LEU A 80 19.22 32.28 -44.57
CA LEU A 80 17.92 32.89 -44.29
C LEU A 80 17.35 33.46 -45.58
N GLN A 81 16.07 33.22 -45.87
CA GLN A 81 15.21 34.22 -46.51
C GLN A 81 13.79 34.15 -45.95
N GLN A 82 13.32 35.33 -45.52
CA GLN A 82 11.96 35.64 -45.11
C GLN A 82 10.98 35.47 -46.27
N VAL A 83 9.79 34.93 -46.00
CA VAL A 83 8.56 35.35 -46.69
C VAL A 83 7.44 35.44 -45.66
N THR A 84 6.99 36.67 -45.44
CA THR A 84 5.72 37.04 -44.81
C THR A 84 4.54 36.66 -45.71
N SER A 85 3.47 36.08 -45.17
CA SER A 85 2.09 36.58 -45.42
C SER A 85 1.00 35.76 -44.72
N ARG A 86 -0.03 36.52 -44.35
CA ARG A 86 -1.31 36.25 -43.70
C ARG A 86 -2.02 34.94 -44.08
N GLY A 87 -2.69 34.38 -43.07
CA GLY A 87 -3.80 33.44 -43.21
C GLY A 87 -4.42 33.16 -41.84
N GLU A 88 -5.27 34.06 -41.37
CA GLU A 88 -6.12 33.83 -40.20
C GLU A 88 -7.13 32.72 -40.53
N GLY A 89 -6.81 31.50 -40.12
CA GLY A 89 -7.75 30.38 -40.01
C GLY A 89 -7.91 30.06 -38.53
N HIS A 90 -9.01 30.52 -37.94
CA HIS A 90 -9.38 30.23 -36.55
C HIS A 90 -9.64 28.73 -36.37
N ASN A 91 -8.60 28.00 -35.95
CA ASN A 91 -8.61 26.55 -35.88
C ASN A 91 -8.98 26.12 -34.43
N ARG A 92 -10.29 26.15 -34.13
CA ARG A 92 -10.85 25.77 -32.80
C ARG A 92 -10.53 24.32 -32.41
N ASP A 93 -10.23 23.45 -33.38
CA ASP A 93 -9.88 22.05 -33.14
C ASP A 93 -8.44 21.84 -32.66
N SER A 94 -7.49 22.70 -33.07
CA SER A 94 -6.11 22.65 -32.55
C SER A 94 -6.01 23.21 -31.13
N GLU A 95 -6.78 24.25 -30.78
CA GLU A 95 -6.78 24.79 -29.41
C GLU A 95 -7.35 23.80 -28.39
N ASN A 96 -8.41 23.05 -28.74
CA ASN A 96 -8.97 22.02 -27.85
C ASN A 96 -8.04 20.81 -27.68
N THR A 97 -7.29 20.44 -28.72
CA THR A 97 -6.32 19.33 -28.65
C THR A 97 -5.11 19.73 -27.79
N ILE A 98 -4.59 20.95 -27.97
CA ILE A 98 -3.46 21.49 -27.19
C ILE A 98 -3.85 21.70 -25.71
N LYS A 99 -5.08 22.16 -25.42
CA LYS A 99 -5.59 22.30 -24.04
C LYS A 99 -5.75 20.96 -23.33
N ASN A 100 -6.22 19.92 -24.03
CA ASN A 100 -6.34 18.58 -23.46
C ASN A 100 -4.96 17.99 -23.14
N ASP A 101 -3.98 18.12 -24.06
CA ASP A 101 -2.61 17.62 -23.83
C ASP A 101 -1.93 18.34 -22.65
N ALA A 102 -2.10 19.66 -22.52
CA ALA A 102 -1.56 20.44 -21.40
C ALA A 102 -2.23 20.11 -20.05
N HIS A 103 -3.54 19.87 -20.03
CA HIS A 103 -4.29 19.47 -18.83
C HIS A 103 -3.92 18.05 -18.36
N HIS A 104 -3.78 17.10 -19.29
CA HIS A 104 -3.25 15.76 -18.97
C HIS A 104 -1.80 15.80 -18.50
N THR A 105 -0.97 16.70 -19.04
CA THR A 105 0.42 16.91 -18.57
C THR A 105 0.46 17.43 -17.12
N SER A 106 -0.48 18.31 -16.79
CA SER A 106 -0.66 18.91 -15.46
C SER A 106 -1.10 17.84 -14.44
N LEU A 107 -2.14 17.05 -14.73
CA LEU A 107 -2.55 15.90 -13.90
C LEU A 107 -1.51 14.77 -13.89
N GLY A 108 -0.64 14.71 -14.88
CA GLY A 108 0.51 13.79 -14.93
C GLY A 108 1.46 13.92 -13.74
N VAL A 109 1.60 15.12 -13.16
CA VAL A 109 2.38 15.34 -11.94
C VAL A 109 1.79 14.59 -10.74
N ILE A 110 0.47 14.58 -10.61
CA ILE A 110 -0.26 13.90 -9.54
C ILE A 110 -0.05 12.39 -9.62
N SER A 111 0.09 11.84 -10.83
CA SER A 111 0.41 10.42 -11.02
C SER A 111 1.64 10.01 -10.20
N LYS A 112 2.69 10.84 -10.12
CA LYS A 112 3.91 10.53 -9.33
C LYS A 112 3.64 10.38 -7.82
N TYR A 113 2.71 11.16 -7.28
CA TYR A 113 2.27 11.00 -5.88
C TYR A 113 1.55 9.67 -5.67
N LEU A 114 0.68 9.29 -6.61
CA LEU A 114 -0.01 8.00 -6.56
C LEU A 114 0.96 6.83 -6.67
N TRP A 115 1.95 6.91 -7.58
CA TRP A 115 2.97 5.87 -7.76
C TRP A 115 3.79 5.66 -6.50
N SER A 116 4.30 6.77 -5.93
CA SER A 116 5.14 6.71 -4.74
C SER A 116 4.37 6.21 -3.52
N LEU A 117 3.11 6.63 -3.33
CA LEU A 117 2.29 6.10 -2.25
C LEU A 117 1.99 4.62 -2.47
N SER A 118 1.47 4.24 -3.64
CA SER A 118 1.00 2.88 -3.92
C SER A 118 2.12 1.85 -3.86
N SER A 119 3.34 2.25 -4.26
CA SER A 119 4.50 1.37 -4.33
C SER A 119 5.34 1.38 -3.05
N CYS A 120 5.28 2.42 -2.21
CA CYS A 120 6.20 2.55 -1.06
C CYS A 120 5.53 2.53 0.33
N THR A 121 4.22 2.72 0.46
CA THR A 121 3.59 2.73 1.79
C THR A 121 3.39 1.33 2.38
N ARG A 122 3.76 1.19 3.65
CA ARG A 122 3.53 -0.02 4.46
C ARG A 122 2.31 0.11 5.37
N LEU A 123 1.92 1.33 5.75
CA LEU A 123 0.83 1.59 6.69
C LEU A 123 -0.52 1.86 6.04
N ALA A 124 -0.55 2.40 4.83
CA ALA A 124 -1.83 2.72 4.21
C ALA A 124 -2.62 1.44 3.91
N GLU A 125 -3.92 1.50 4.16
CA GLU A 125 -4.90 0.46 3.81
C GLU A 125 -5.51 0.71 2.43
N SER A 126 -5.69 1.99 2.07
CA SER A 126 -6.17 2.45 0.77
C SER A 126 -5.78 3.91 0.55
N ILE A 127 -5.60 4.26 -0.72
CA ILE A 127 -5.37 5.58 -1.29
C ILE A 127 -6.64 5.95 -2.03
N ARG A 128 -7.24 7.09 -1.66
CA ARG A 128 -8.44 7.61 -2.29
C ARG A 128 -8.23 9.04 -2.74
N ILE A 129 -8.90 9.43 -3.81
CA ILE A 129 -8.88 10.79 -4.35
C ILE A 129 -10.22 11.43 -4.05
N ARG A 130 -10.21 12.64 -3.49
CA ARG A 130 -11.40 13.46 -3.34
C ARG A 130 -11.68 14.17 -4.66
N ILE A 131 -12.90 14.00 -5.17
CA ILE A 131 -13.31 14.48 -6.50
C ILE A 131 -14.29 15.65 -6.45
N SER A 132 -14.63 16.10 -5.25
CA SER A 132 -15.46 17.28 -5.02
C SER A 132 -14.99 18.01 -3.77
N ASP A 133 -15.26 19.31 -3.70
CA ASP A 133 -15.15 20.04 -2.44
C ASP A 133 -16.10 19.44 -1.38
N ARG A 134 -15.82 19.73 -0.10
CA ARG A 134 -16.78 19.44 0.96
C ARG A 134 -17.92 20.44 0.85
N ILE A 135 -19.13 19.94 0.60
CA ILE A 135 -20.31 20.77 0.34
C ILE A 135 -21.38 20.41 1.38
N ASN A 136 -22.06 21.43 1.90
CA ASN A 136 -23.22 21.22 2.75
C ASN A 136 -24.35 20.56 1.93
N CYS A 137 -24.83 19.41 2.40
CA CYS A 137 -25.81 18.57 1.71
C CYS A 137 -26.84 18.02 2.71
N ARG A 138 -28.05 18.58 2.64
CA ARG A 138 -29.16 18.36 3.58
C ARG A 138 -30.36 17.67 2.95
N ASN A 139 -30.43 17.64 1.62
CA ASN A 139 -31.53 17.08 0.86
C ASN A 139 -31.02 16.53 -0.49
N PHE A 140 -31.88 15.79 -1.21
CA PHE A 140 -31.49 15.14 -2.46
C PHE A 140 -31.22 16.11 -3.61
N ASN A 141 -31.79 17.32 -3.60
CA ASN A 141 -31.49 18.32 -4.63
C ASN A 141 -30.06 18.86 -4.48
N GLU A 142 -29.64 19.15 -3.24
CA GLU A 142 -28.26 19.54 -2.92
C GLU A 142 -27.26 18.42 -3.26
N LEU A 143 -27.66 17.15 -3.07
CA LEU A 143 -26.87 16.00 -3.49
C LEU A 143 -26.69 15.96 -5.01
N GLU A 144 -27.77 16.05 -5.78
CA GLU A 144 -27.71 16.05 -7.24
C GLU A 144 -26.92 17.23 -7.81
N GLN A 145 -27.08 18.42 -7.23
CA GLN A 145 -26.28 19.59 -7.59
C GLN A 145 -24.79 19.32 -7.37
N SER A 146 -24.43 18.73 -6.24
CA SER A 146 -23.04 18.36 -5.92
C SER A 146 -22.49 17.32 -6.90
N LEU A 147 -23.28 16.30 -7.27
CA LEU A 147 -22.88 15.29 -8.27
C LEU A 147 -22.69 15.91 -9.66
N SER A 148 -23.45 16.95 -10.00
CA SER A 148 -23.36 17.62 -11.31
C SER A 148 -22.10 18.47 -11.51
N ALA A 149 -21.44 18.83 -10.41
CA ALA A 149 -20.19 19.60 -10.40
C ALA A 149 -18.94 18.71 -10.51
N VAL A 150 -19.07 17.40 -10.35
CA VAL A 150 -17.95 16.46 -10.43
C VAL A 150 -17.52 16.26 -11.89
N PRO A 151 -16.22 16.33 -12.21
CA PRO A 151 -15.70 16.07 -13.56
C PRO A 151 -15.58 14.55 -13.81
N TRP A 152 -16.70 13.86 -14.00
CA TRP A 152 -16.75 12.39 -14.05
C TRP A 152 -15.85 11.75 -15.11
N LEU A 153 -15.70 12.39 -16.29
CA LEU A 153 -14.86 11.90 -17.39
C LEU A 153 -13.38 11.77 -17.02
N GLU A 154 -12.89 12.52 -16.03
CA GLU A 154 -11.49 12.46 -15.56
C GLU A 154 -11.18 11.21 -14.73
N PHE A 155 -12.21 10.50 -14.28
CA PHE A 155 -12.09 9.37 -13.36
C PHE A 155 -12.82 8.10 -13.84
N PHE A 156 -13.78 8.26 -14.75
CA PHE A 156 -14.62 7.19 -15.31
C PHE A 156 -14.69 7.28 -16.85
N PRO A 157 -13.56 7.36 -17.57
CA PRO A 157 -13.56 7.64 -19.02
C PRO A 157 -14.18 6.51 -19.87
N SER A 158 -14.19 5.30 -19.32
CA SER A 158 -14.53 4.07 -20.04
C SER A 158 -15.59 3.21 -19.34
N SER A 159 -16.28 3.78 -18.34
CA SER A 159 -17.28 3.02 -17.59
C SER A 159 -18.55 2.76 -18.40
N THR A 160 -18.91 1.49 -18.51
CA THR A 160 -20.11 0.98 -19.19
C THR A 160 -21.30 0.83 -18.24
N GLU A 161 -21.02 0.73 -16.94
CA GLU A 161 -21.98 0.42 -15.88
C GLU A 161 -21.85 1.38 -14.69
N VAL A 162 -22.87 1.40 -13.84
CA VAL A 162 -22.86 2.19 -12.59
C VAL A 162 -21.78 1.61 -11.65
N PRO A 163 -20.88 2.45 -11.12
CA PRO A 163 -19.80 1.95 -10.28
C PRO A 163 -20.31 1.38 -8.96
N LEU A 164 -19.47 0.58 -8.31
CA LEU A 164 -19.70 0.19 -6.92
C LEU A 164 -19.76 1.45 -6.03
N ILE A 165 -20.87 1.61 -5.30
CA ILE A 165 -21.09 2.75 -4.39
C ILE A 165 -21.15 2.29 -2.94
N SER A 166 -20.32 2.91 -2.11
CA SER A 166 -20.32 2.76 -0.65
C SER A 166 -20.76 4.07 -0.01
N VAL A 167 -21.84 4.04 0.77
CA VAL A 167 -22.39 5.22 1.45
C VAL A 167 -22.29 5.06 2.96
N SER A 168 -21.85 6.13 3.62
CA SER A 168 -21.90 6.28 5.08
C SER A 168 -22.53 7.62 5.42
N CYS A 169 -23.50 7.60 6.34
CA CYS A 169 -24.18 8.79 6.83
C CYS A 169 -24.05 8.83 8.36
N THR A 170 -23.62 9.97 8.90
CA THR A 170 -23.43 10.17 10.34
C THR A 170 -23.87 11.59 10.69
N LYS A 171 -24.74 11.72 11.70
CA LYS A 171 -25.28 13.02 12.17
C LYS A 171 -25.74 13.97 11.06
N SER A 172 -26.32 13.43 9.99
CA SER A 172 -26.72 14.20 8.80
C SER A 172 -28.21 14.06 8.54
N LYS A 173 -28.83 15.09 7.95
CA LYS A 173 -30.26 15.07 7.56
C LYS A 173 -30.57 13.98 6.54
N LEU A 174 -29.64 13.72 5.63
CA LEU A 174 -29.68 12.53 4.77
C LEU A 174 -29.07 11.33 5.53
N TYR A 175 -29.86 10.67 6.38
CA TYR A 175 -29.39 9.58 7.24
C TYR A 175 -29.57 8.16 6.65
N HIS A 176 -30.44 8.00 5.66
CA HIS A 176 -30.70 6.71 5.01
C HIS A 176 -29.64 6.40 3.94
N SER A 177 -28.59 5.67 4.32
CA SER A 177 -27.48 5.32 3.42
C SER A 177 -27.93 4.61 2.14
N ASN A 178 -28.93 3.72 2.23
CA ASN A 178 -29.50 3.03 1.07
C ASN A 178 -30.22 4.00 0.11
N ALA A 179 -31.05 4.91 0.64
CA ALA A 179 -31.75 5.89 -0.18
C ALA A 179 -30.78 6.85 -0.90
N VAL A 180 -29.72 7.27 -0.20
CA VAL A 180 -28.63 8.06 -0.80
C VAL A 180 -27.91 7.26 -1.88
N LYS A 181 -27.61 5.98 -1.62
CA LYS A 181 -26.98 5.08 -2.61
C LYS A 181 -27.82 4.96 -3.87
N GLU A 182 -29.11 4.62 -3.74
CA GLU A 182 -30.05 4.48 -4.86
C GLU A 182 -30.16 5.77 -5.66
N ARG A 183 -30.20 6.93 -4.98
CA ARG A 183 -30.25 8.23 -5.65
C ARG A 183 -29.02 8.47 -6.53
N ILE A 184 -27.83 8.16 -6.01
CA ILE A 184 -26.58 8.34 -6.75
C ILE A 184 -26.50 7.35 -7.91
N GLN A 185 -26.94 6.10 -7.72
CA GLN A 185 -27.00 5.09 -8.79
C GLN A 185 -27.88 5.57 -9.94
N LYS A 186 -29.08 6.08 -9.64
CA LYS A 186 -30.00 6.66 -10.64
C LYS A 186 -29.38 7.86 -11.36
N TYR A 187 -28.73 8.75 -10.60
CA TYR A 187 -28.05 9.91 -11.20
C TYR A 187 -26.94 9.47 -12.18
N PHE A 188 -26.12 8.50 -11.77
CA PHE A 188 -25.05 7.96 -12.61
C PHE A 188 -25.59 7.32 -13.88
N GLN A 189 -26.66 6.53 -13.76
CA GLN A 189 -27.31 5.85 -14.88
C GLN A 189 -27.92 6.81 -15.91
N HIS A 190 -28.56 7.89 -15.44
CA HIS A 190 -29.29 8.82 -16.31
C HIS A 190 -28.46 10.01 -16.82
N HIS A 191 -27.38 10.39 -16.14
CA HIS A 191 -26.59 11.58 -16.49
C HIS A 191 -25.15 11.24 -16.85
N VAL A 192 -24.48 10.41 -16.05
CA VAL A 192 -23.03 10.18 -16.18
C VAL A 192 -22.71 9.15 -17.27
N LEU A 193 -23.39 7.98 -17.27
CA LEU A 193 -23.16 6.97 -18.32
C LEU A 193 -23.49 7.47 -19.74
N PRO A 194 -24.57 8.23 -19.98
CA PRO A 194 -24.79 8.84 -21.30
C PRO A 194 -23.69 9.80 -21.72
N GLU A 195 -23.17 10.61 -20.79
CA GLU A 195 -22.04 11.52 -21.03
C GLU A 195 -20.77 10.75 -21.42
N ILE A 196 -20.45 9.68 -20.69
CA ILE A 196 -19.30 8.80 -21.00
C ILE A 196 -19.46 8.16 -22.37
N ARG A 197 -20.63 7.58 -22.68
CA ARG A 197 -20.88 6.97 -24.01
C ARG A 197 -20.71 7.98 -25.14
N GLN A 198 -21.23 9.20 -24.97
CA GLN A 198 -21.07 10.26 -25.96
C GLN A 198 -19.58 10.63 -26.15
N TYR A 199 -18.84 10.73 -25.05
CA TYR A 199 -17.40 10.98 -25.07
C TYR A 199 -16.65 9.88 -25.85
N GLN A 200 -16.89 8.60 -25.54
CA GLN A 200 -16.28 7.45 -26.20
C GLN A 200 -16.52 7.43 -27.72
N VAL A 201 -17.77 7.66 -28.15
CA VAL A 201 -18.10 7.76 -29.59
C VAL A 201 -17.32 8.89 -30.26
N SER A 202 -17.19 10.04 -29.57
CA SER A 202 -16.43 11.18 -30.11
C SER A 202 -14.93 10.86 -30.26
N VAL A 203 -14.34 10.15 -29.30
CA VAL A 203 -12.93 9.76 -29.31
C VAL A 203 -12.66 8.74 -30.42
N ALA A 204 -13.49 7.70 -30.53
CA ALA A 204 -13.39 6.69 -31.59
C ALA A 204 -13.47 7.32 -32.99
N SER A 205 -14.40 8.28 -33.19
CA SER A 205 -14.53 9.02 -34.45
C SER A 205 -13.28 9.84 -34.78
N LYS A 206 -12.70 10.55 -33.80
CA LYS A 206 -11.45 11.31 -33.97
C LYS A 206 -10.26 10.39 -34.29
N HIS A 207 -10.13 9.27 -33.56
CA HIS A 207 -9.07 8.29 -33.79
C HIS A 207 -9.15 7.71 -35.20
N ARG A 208 -10.35 7.31 -35.65
CA ARG A 208 -10.60 6.82 -37.01
C ARG A 208 -10.17 7.84 -38.07
N LYS A 209 -10.50 9.13 -37.88
CA LYS A 209 -10.07 10.22 -38.78
C LYS A 209 -8.55 10.39 -38.82
N LYS A 210 -7.87 10.29 -37.66
CA LYS A 210 -6.40 10.38 -37.56
C LYS A 210 -5.73 9.20 -38.28
N LEU A 211 -6.21 7.97 -38.07
CA LEU A 211 -5.71 6.77 -38.74
C LEU A 211 -5.87 6.88 -40.26
N LYS A 212 -7.06 7.28 -40.74
CA LYS A 212 -7.31 7.52 -42.18
C LYS A 212 -6.32 8.54 -42.77
N LYS A 213 -5.99 9.61 -42.04
CA LYS A 213 -5.01 10.62 -42.46
C LYS A 213 -3.58 10.08 -42.51
N GLN A 214 -3.19 9.22 -41.56
CA GLN A 214 -1.87 8.57 -41.55
C GLN A 214 -1.75 7.54 -42.68
N LEU A 215 -2.78 6.70 -42.86
CA LEU A 215 -2.84 5.72 -43.95
C LEU A 215 -2.78 6.40 -45.32
N ARG A 216 -3.50 7.52 -45.52
CA ARG A 216 -3.40 8.33 -46.76
C ARG A 216 -2.01 8.91 -47.03
N LYS A 217 -1.20 9.17 -45.98
CA LYS A 217 0.19 9.62 -46.14
C LYS A 217 1.13 8.46 -46.48
N LEU A 218 0.85 7.25 -46.00
CA LEU A 218 1.64 6.04 -46.23
C LEU A 218 1.31 5.36 -47.57
N SER A 219 0.07 5.48 -48.04
CA SER A 219 -0.42 4.89 -49.31
C SER A 219 0.04 5.63 -50.57
N VAL A 220 0.91 6.64 -50.45
CA VAL A 220 1.58 7.27 -51.60
C VAL A 220 2.52 6.28 -52.34
N THR A 221 2.83 5.11 -51.75
CA THR A 221 3.66 4.06 -52.36
C THR A 221 2.97 2.70 -52.56
N SER A 222 1.68 2.55 -52.26
CA SER A 222 0.94 1.28 -52.43
C SER A 222 -0.48 1.51 -52.95
N SER A 223 -0.91 0.79 -53.98
CA SER A 223 -2.19 0.90 -54.68
C SER A 223 -3.43 0.41 -53.91
N VAL A 224 -3.43 0.49 -52.57
CA VAL A 224 -4.53 0.02 -51.71
C VAL A 224 -5.38 1.20 -51.24
N ASP A 225 -6.69 1.14 -51.49
CA ASP A 225 -7.66 2.14 -51.03
C ASP A 225 -7.65 2.22 -49.48
N PRO A 226 -7.40 3.40 -48.88
CA PRO A 226 -7.39 3.59 -47.44
C PRO A 226 -8.71 3.23 -46.74
N ASP A 227 -9.85 3.33 -47.42
CA ASP A 227 -11.15 2.97 -46.85
C ASP A 227 -11.32 1.44 -46.78
N VAL A 228 -10.79 0.70 -47.77
CA VAL A 228 -10.76 -0.78 -47.80
C VAL A 228 -9.73 -1.34 -46.80
N ALA A 229 -8.57 -0.71 -46.67
CA ALA A 229 -7.55 -1.11 -45.70
C ALA A 229 -8.04 -0.95 -44.24
N LEU A 230 -8.85 0.07 -43.96
CA LEU A 230 -9.39 0.35 -42.64
C LEU A 230 -10.58 -0.55 -42.26
N GLU A 231 -11.34 -1.04 -43.26
CA GLU A 231 -12.37 -2.06 -43.05
C GLU A 231 -11.74 -3.45 -42.82
N ASN A 232 -10.68 -3.78 -43.55
CA ASN A 232 -9.96 -5.06 -43.40
C ASN A 232 -9.04 -5.12 -42.16
N SER A 233 -8.64 -3.98 -41.59
CA SER A 233 -7.91 -3.92 -40.32
C SER A 233 -8.81 -4.06 -39.09
N GLN A 234 -10.13 -4.20 -39.27
CA GLN A 234 -11.00 -4.70 -38.22
C GLN A 234 -10.75 -6.20 -38.05
N THR A 235 -9.59 -6.56 -37.50
CA THR A 235 -9.49 -7.79 -36.72
C THR A 235 -10.64 -7.73 -35.72
N GLY A 236 -11.52 -8.73 -35.75
CA GLY A 236 -12.70 -8.83 -34.88
C GLY A 236 -12.33 -8.52 -33.43
N PRO A 237 -13.28 -8.06 -32.61
CA PRO A 237 -12.98 -7.40 -31.33
C PRO A 237 -11.97 -8.24 -30.57
N GLU A 238 -10.71 -7.76 -30.53
CA GLU A 238 -9.82 -8.09 -29.43
C GLU A 238 -10.69 -7.90 -28.20
N ILE A 239 -10.86 -8.95 -27.40
CA ILE A 239 -11.71 -8.90 -26.22
C ILE A 239 -11.15 -7.76 -25.37
N GLU A 240 -11.74 -6.58 -25.52
CA GLU A 240 -11.30 -5.35 -24.90
C GLU A 240 -11.63 -5.58 -23.43
N VAL A 241 -10.63 -5.98 -22.66
CA VAL A 241 -10.80 -6.30 -21.25
C VAL A 241 -11.42 -5.06 -20.62
N GLN A 242 -12.69 -5.16 -20.22
CA GLN A 242 -13.40 -4.01 -19.68
C GLN A 242 -12.60 -3.52 -18.46
N PRO A 243 -12.27 -2.22 -18.41
CA PRO A 243 -11.49 -1.69 -17.30
C PRO A 243 -12.26 -1.90 -16.00
N PRO A 244 -11.56 -2.18 -14.89
CA PRO A 244 -12.18 -2.42 -13.60
C PRO A 244 -12.96 -1.20 -13.14
N GLN A 245 -14.10 -1.43 -12.48
CA GLN A 245 -14.94 -0.35 -12.00
C GLN A 245 -14.28 0.41 -10.83
N THR A 246 -14.04 1.71 -11.02
CA THR A 246 -13.62 2.60 -9.95
C THR A 246 -14.71 2.69 -8.88
N LYS A 247 -14.43 2.33 -7.64
CA LYS A 247 -15.41 2.45 -6.55
C LYS A 247 -15.58 3.89 -6.07
N LEU A 248 -16.84 4.30 -5.89
CA LEU A 248 -17.23 5.59 -5.32
C LEU A 248 -17.58 5.45 -3.84
N TYR A 249 -16.93 6.24 -3.00
CA TYR A 249 -17.23 6.38 -1.58
C TYR A 249 -17.90 7.73 -1.32
N VAL A 250 -19.04 7.67 -0.66
CA VAL A 250 -19.88 8.81 -0.31
C VAL A 250 -19.96 8.88 1.21
N ARG A 251 -19.48 9.97 1.79
CA ARG A 251 -19.54 10.20 3.23
C ARG A 251 -20.32 11.47 3.49
N LEU A 252 -21.37 11.35 4.29
CA LEU A 252 -22.13 12.45 4.86
C LEU A 252 -21.87 12.46 6.36
N ASP A 253 -21.24 13.52 6.85
CA ASP A 253 -20.92 13.71 8.26
C ASP A 253 -21.27 15.14 8.67
N GLU A 254 -22.19 15.31 9.62
CA GLU A 254 -22.68 16.63 10.06
C GLU A 254 -23.14 17.52 8.89
N ASP A 255 -23.98 16.95 8.01
CA ASP A 255 -24.46 17.56 6.76
C ASP A 255 -23.36 17.90 5.74
N GLN A 256 -22.10 17.48 5.94
CA GLN A 256 -21.02 17.69 4.97
C GLN A 256 -20.86 16.48 4.06
N LEU A 257 -21.11 16.67 2.76
CA LEU A 257 -20.86 15.68 1.72
C LEU A 257 -19.38 15.66 1.33
N GLN A 258 -18.83 14.45 1.29
CA GLN A 258 -17.52 14.16 0.73
C GLN A 258 -17.63 13.02 -0.28
N LEU A 259 -17.22 13.29 -1.52
CA LEU A 259 -17.11 12.30 -2.59
C LEU A 259 -15.64 11.93 -2.80
N THR A 260 -15.33 10.63 -2.70
CA THR A 260 -13.98 10.11 -2.94
C THR A 260 -14.03 8.85 -3.80
N ILE A 261 -13.03 8.65 -4.65
CA ILE A 261 -12.87 7.44 -5.46
C ILE A 261 -11.70 6.62 -4.99
N ASP A 262 -11.78 5.31 -5.20
CA ASP A 262 -10.65 4.40 -4.98
C ASP A 262 -9.56 4.65 -6.04
N ALA A 263 -8.32 4.88 -5.60
CA ALA A 263 -7.16 4.89 -6.48
C ALA A 263 -6.30 3.63 -6.29
N THR A 264 -6.63 2.78 -5.33
CA THR A 264 -5.84 1.61 -4.94
C THR A 264 -6.26 0.38 -5.69
N SER A 265 -7.53 0.03 -5.61
CA SER A 265 -7.95 -1.34 -5.87
C SER A 265 -8.71 -1.52 -7.17
N VAL A 266 -8.24 -2.45 -7.99
CA VAL A 266 -8.98 -3.03 -9.13
C VAL A 266 -10.11 -3.96 -8.64
N ASP A 267 -9.87 -4.77 -7.60
CA ASP A 267 -10.82 -5.82 -7.14
C ASP A 267 -11.27 -5.69 -5.67
N ASN A 268 -11.46 -4.46 -5.17
CA ASN A 268 -11.63 -4.16 -3.72
C ASN A 268 -10.57 -4.76 -2.75
N VAL A 269 -9.39 -5.10 -3.24
CA VAL A 269 -8.20 -5.55 -2.51
C VAL A 269 -7.47 -4.35 -1.88
N MET A 270 -7.45 -4.31 -0.55
CA MET A 270 -6.73 -3.30 0.25
C MET A 270 -5.20 -3.47 0.16
N LEU A 271 -4.45 -2.42 0.52
CA LEU A 271 -2.98 -2.39 0.42
C LEU A 271 -2.27 -3.40 1.32
N HIS A 272 -2.83 -3.77 2.47
CA HIS A 272 -2.22 -4.77 3.36
C HIS A 272 -2.03 -6.13 2.66
N LYS A 273 -2.88 -6.49 1.70
CA LYS A 273 -2.69 -7.72 0.89
C LYS A 273 -1.52 -7.51 -0.08
N ARG A 274 -0.32 -7.83 0.37
CA ARG A 274 0.95 -7.67 -0.36
C ARG A 274 1.17 -8.74 -1.44
N ILE A 275 0.67 -9.96 -1.19
CA ILE A 275 0.97 -11.17 -1.96
C ILE A 275 -0.34 -11.84 -2.41
N GLN A 276 -0.47 -12.10 -3.70
CA GLN A 276 -1.57 -12.85 -4.30
C GLN A 276 -1.32 -14.35 -4.06
N ASN A 277 -2.15 -15.03 -3.24
CA ASN A 277 -1.97 -16.43 -2.79
C ASN A 277 -1.05 -16.64 -1.58
N LYS A 278 -0.98 -15.66 -0.68
CA LYS A 278 -0.33 -15.83 0.63
C LYS A 278 -0.93 -17.01 1.39
N HIS A 279 -0.08 -17.92 1.85
CA HIS A 279 -0.47 -18.99 2.77
C HIS A 279 -0.69 -18.40 4.17
N VAL A 280 -1.85 -18.67 4.75
CA VAL A 280 -2.24 -18.14 6.06
C VAL A 280 -2.52 -19.28 7.05
N THR A 281 -2.09 -19.05 8.30
CA THR A 281 -2.50 -19.84 9.46
C THR A 281 -3.75 -19.21 10.07
N GLU A 282 -4.21 -19.72 11.20
CA GLU A 282 -5.34 -19.12 11.91
C GLU A 282 -5.02 -17.70 12.40
N ALA A 283 -5.97 -16.78 12.23
CA ALA A 283 -5.95 -15.40 12.74
C ALA A 283 -4.63 -14.61 12.48
N PRO A 284 -4.17 -14.50 11.22
CA PRO A 284 -2.95 -13.77 10.91
C PRO A 284 -3.10 -12.27 11.22
N ILE A 285 -2.02 -11.63 11.63
CA ILE A 285 -1.96 -10.17 11.72
C ILE A 285 -1.90 -9.56 10.32
N ARG A 286 -2.59 -8.43 10.13
CA ARG A 286 -2.47 -7.64 8.89
C ARG A 286 -1.05 -7.08 8.77
N GLU A 287 -0.53 -7.06 7.56
CA GLU A 287 0.81 -6.56 7.21
C GLU A 287 1.00 -5.09 7.65
N THR A 288 -0.03 -4.26 7.47
CA THR A 288 -0.06 -2.86 7.93
C THR A 288 0.10 -2.74 9.46
N LEU A 289 -0.57 -3.62 10.23
CA LEU A 289 -0.47 -3.66 11.69
C LEU A 289 0.86 -4.24 12.16
N ALA A 290 1.39 -5.25 11.47
CA ALA A 290 2.71 -5.81 11.74
C ALA A 290 3.79 -4.73 11.59
N TYR A 291 3.78 -3.96 10.50
CA TYR A 291 4.72 -2.86 10.30
C TYR A 291 4.52 -1.71 11.31
N ALA A 292 3.27 -1.40 11.69
CA ALA A 292 3.01 -0.41 12.73
C ALA A 292 3.63 -0.84 14.08
N ALA A 293 3.46 -2.10 14.47
CA ALA A 293 4.05 -2.65 15.69
C ALA A 293 5.58 -2.67 15.65
N LEU A 294 6.17 -3.09 14.51
CA LEU A 294 7.62 -3.03 14.29
C LEU A 294 8.19 -1.61 14.40
N SER A 295 7.44 -0.62 13.89
CA SER A 295 7.82 0.80 13.96
C SER A 295 7.79 1.31 15.40
N LEU A 296 6.73 1.00 16.17
CA LEU A 296 6.62 1.36 17.58
C LEU A 296 7.66 0.66 18.45
N ALA A 297 7.98 -0.60 18.16
CA ALA A 297 9.02 -1.37 18.82
C ALA A 297 10.45 -0.97 18.40
N GLN A 298 10.60 0.01 17.50
CA GLN A 298 11.86 0.49 16.93
C GLN A 298 12.70 -0.59 16.24
N VAL A 299 12.09 -1.73 15.88
CA VAL A 299 12.78 -2.86 15.22
C VAL A 299 13.35 -2.44 13.86
N VAL A 300 12.60 -1.60 13.15
CA VAL A 300 12.89 -1.10 11.79
C VAL A 300 13.60 0.26 11.80
N SER A 301 14.05 0.73 12.97
CA SER A 301 14.88 1.92 13.07
C SER A 301 16.23 1.68 12.37
N PRO A 302 16.73 2.63 11.55
CA PRO A 302 18.07 2.54 10.97
C PRO A 302 19.19 2.41 12.00
N HIS A 303 18.95 2.86 13.24
CA HIS A 303 19.91 2.81 14.34
C HIS A 303 19.82 1.52 15.16
N ASN A 304 18.81 0.68 14.93
CA ASN A 304 18.66 -0.57 15.67
C ASN A 304 19.66 -1.62 15.17
N GLN A 305 20.52 -2.07 16.08
CA GLN A 305 21.51 -3.12 15.86
C GLN A 305 21.08 -4.49 16.41
N ASN A 306 19.94 -4.56 17.09
CA ASN A 306 19.46 -5.81 17.68
C ASN A 306 18.94 -6.73 16.57
N SER A 307 19.36 -7.99 16.61
CA SER A 307 18.72 -9.05 15.84
C SER A 307 17.23 -9.17 16.21
N PHE A 308 16.44 -9.78 15.34
CA PHE A 308 15.00 -9.88 15.46
C PHE A 308 14.57 -11.34 15.62
N TRP A 309 13.65 -11.60 16.56
CA TRP A 309 13.05 -12.91 16.74
C TRP A 309 11.52 -12.82 16.89
N ASP A 310 10.79 -13.47 15.97
CA ASP A 310 9.36 -13.73 16.13
C ASP A 310 9.16 -15.16 16.68
N ALA A 311 8.84 -15.26 17.96
CA ALA A 311 8.78 -16.53 18.70
C ALA A 311 7.50 -17.36 18.44
N PHE A 312 6.45 -16.73 17.91
CA PHE A 312 5.15 -17.33 17.55
C PHE A 312 4.74 -16.82 16.16
N MET A 313 5.56 -17.13 15.16
CA MET A 313 5.48 -16.45 13.87
C MET A 313 4.21 -16.75 13.06
N GLY A 314 3.55 -17.89 13.30
CA GLY A 314 2.41 -18.31 12.49
C GLY A 314 2.74 -18.32 11.00
N SER A 315 1.94 -17.66 10.17
CA SER A 315 2.22 -17.51 8.73
C SER A 315 3.30 -16.48 8.36
N GLY A 316 4.02 -15.93 9.35
CA GLY A 316 5.24 -15.12 9.15
C GLY A 316 5.01 -13.65 8.87
N GLY A 317 3.82 -13.09 9.14
CA GLY A 317 3.47 -11.71 8.78
C GLY A 317 4.38 -10.65 9.39
N ILE A 318 4.78 -10.82 10.66
CA ILE A 318 5.72 -9.88 11.32
C ILE A 318 7.13 -10.08 10.79
N LEU A 319 7.59 -11.33 10.66
CA LEU A 319 8.91 -11.65 10.11
C LEU A 319 9.11 -11.11 8.69
N GLN A 320 8.12 -11.27 7.81
CA GLN A 320 8.12 -10.74 6.43
C GLN A 320 8.26 -9.21 6.42
N GLU A 321 7.48 -8.49 7.24
CA GLU A 321 7.60 -7.03 7.32
C GLU A 321 8.93 -6.59 7.94
N ALA A 322 9.47 -7.36 8.90
CA ALA A 322 10.76 -7.05 9.52
C ALA A 322 11.92 -7.19 8.52
N VAL A 323 11.99 -8.32 7.81
CA VAL A 323 13.09 -8.59 6.86
C VAL A 323 13.05 -7.66 5.66
N SER A 324 11.88 -7.30 5.15
CA SER A 324 11.81 -6.34 4.02
C SER A 324 12.17 -4.92 4.38
N CYS A 325 12.21 -4.57 5.67
CA CYS A 325 12.71 -3.26 6.08
C CYS A 325 14.22 -3.12 5.92
N VAL A 326 14.95 -4.22 5.71
CA VAL A 326 16.39 -4.19 5.37
C VAL A 326 16.68 -4.50 3.90
N SER A 327 15.64 -4.77 3.10
CA SER A 327 15.72 -4.90 1.65
C SER A 327 15.54 -3.53 0.99
N THR A 328 16.52 -3.08 0.20
CA THR A 328 16.47 -1.78 -0.51
C THR A 328 16.37 -1.98 -2.02
N SER A 329 15.71 -1.08 -2.74
CA SER A 329 15.80 -1.01 -4.20
C SER A 329 17.18 -0.55 -4.69
N SER A 330 17.41 -0.56 -6.00
CA SER A 330 18.61 0.04 -6.63
C SER A 330 18.78 1.52 -6.29
N GLU A 331 17.68 2.23 -6.06
CA GLU A 331 17.65 3.64 -5.63
C GLU A 331 17.76 3.80 -4.10
N GLY A 332 18.04 2.73 -3.35
CA GLY A 332 18.16 2.75 -1.89
C GLY A 332 16.82 2.90 -1.16
N LYS A 333 15.68 2.70 -1.83
CA LYS A 333 14.35 2.81 -1.22
C LYS A 333 13.98 1.53 -0.50
N VAL A 334 13.47 1.65 0.73
CA VAL A 334 12.93 0.52 1.49
C VAL A 334 11.46 0.33 1.12
N LEU A 335 11.12 -0.81 0.51
CA LEU A 335 9.82 -1.03 -0.13
C LEU A 335 8.98 -2.07 0.61
N PRO A 336 7.64 -1.88 0.69
CA PRO A 336 6.73 -2.89 1.23
C PRO A 336 6.95 -4.23 0.56
N ASN A 337 6.62 -5.32 1.27
CA ASN A 337 6.64 -6.65 0.68
C ASN A 337 5.85 -6.67 -0.63
N SER A 338 6.43 -7.32 -1.63
CA SER A 338 5.83 -7.53 -2.93
C SER A 338 6.22 -8.91 -3.42
N GLN A 339 5.36 -9.50 -4.26
CA GLN A 339 5.75 -10.70 -4.97
C GLN A 339 6.95 -10.43 -5.86
N ASN A 340 7.85 -11.41 -5.94
CA ASN A 340 8.98 -11.37 -6.87
C ASN A 340 8.52 -11.50 -8.33
N THR A 341 7.34 -12.09 -8.54
CA THR A 341 6.70 -12.26 -9.84
C THR A 341 5.41 -11.45 -9.92
N GLY A 342 5.25 -10.71 -11.02
CA GLY A 342 4.07 -9.90 -11.26
C GLY A 342 4.11 -8.55 -10.54
N THR A 343 3.38 -7.59 -11.09
CA THR A 343 3.27 -6.24 -10.56
C THR A 343 1.82 -5.99 -10.16
N ARG A 344 1.62 -5.46 -8.96
CA ARG A 344 0.28 -5.08 -8.51
C ARG A 344 -0.29 -3.99 -9.42
N VAL A 345 -1.48 -4.23 -9.94
CA VAL A 345 -2.25 -3.25 -10.71
C VAL A 345 -3.06 -2.39 -9.74
N PHE A 346 -3.11 -1.08 -10.01
CA PHE A 346 -3.81 -0.10 -9.20
C PHE A 346 -4.91 0.59 -10.00
N GLN A 347 -6.00 0.97 -9.34
CA GLN A 347 -7.16 1.58 -10.01
C GLN A 347 -6.79 2.86 -10.78
N TYR A 348 -5.87 3.67 -10.26
CA TYR A 348 -5.48 4.90 -10.94
C TYR A 348 -4.82 4.69 -12.31
N GLN A 349 -4.33 3.48 -12.60
CA GLN A 349 -3.69 3.20 -13.88
C GLN A 349 -4.66 3.28 -15.06
N TYR A 350 -5.96 3.22 -14.78
CA TYR A 350 -7.05 3.33 -15.76
C TYR A 350 -7.60 4.75 -15.89
N PHE A 351 -7.04 5.74 -15.18
CA PHE A 351 -7.44 7.13 -15.34
C PHE A 351 -6.79 7.74 -16.60
N PRO A 352 -7.47 8.65 -17.34
CA PRO A 352 -6.99 9.20 -18.61
C PRO A 352 -5.63 9.89 -18.54
N TRP A 353 -5.30 10.44 -17.38
CA TRP A 353 -4.10 11.23 -17.12
C TRP A 353 -2.97 10.41 -16.47
N HIS A 354 -3.14 9.09 -16.35
CA HIS A 354 -2.07 8.22 -15.89
C HIS A 354 -0.95 8.13 -16.93
N LEU A 355 0.30 8.37 -16.51
CA LEU A 355 1.47 8.29 -17.38
C LEU A 355 2.05 6.87 -17.35
N SER A 356 1.44 5.94 -18.08
CA SER A 356 1.77 4.50 -18.03
C SER A 356 3.23 4.18 -18.37
N GLU A 357 3.81 4.80 -19.40
CA GLU A 357 5.21 4.55 -19.79
C GLU A 357 6.19 4.93 -18.68
N GLN A 358 6.02 6.13 -18.11
CA GLN A 358 6.85 6.62 -17.00
C GLN A 358 6.63 5.80 -15.72
N PHE A 359 5.41 5.32 -15.49
CA PHE A 359 5.13 4.44 -14.36
C PHE A 359 5.84 3.09 -14.51
N ASN A 360 5.86 2.53 -15.72
CA ASN A 360 6.59 1.28 -15.99
C ASN A 360 8.09 1.45 -15.72
N GLU A 361 8.70 2.56 -16.16
CA GLU A 361 10.09 2.89 -15.84
C GLU A 361 10.31 3.03 -14.32
N TYR A 362 9.42 3.76 -13.64
CA TYR A 362 9.46 3.92 -12.19
C TYR A 362 9.44 2.55 -11.47
N GLN A 363 8.56 1.64 -11.87
CA GLN A 363 8.44 0.32 -11.27
C GLN A 363 9.68 -0.56 -11.50
N GLN A 364 10.33 -0.44 -12.65
CA GLN A 364 11.58 -1.17 -12.92
C GLN A 364 12.69 -0.77 -11.94
N ASN A 365 12.74 0.50 -11.53
CA ASN A 365 13.70 1.00 -10.54
C ASN A 365 13.34 0.65 -9.08
N LEU A 366 12.12 0.16 -8.84
CA LEU A 366 11.64 -0.25 -7.52
C LEU A 366 11.79 -1.75 -7.26
N LYS A 367 12.57 -2.50 -8.03
CA LYS A 367 12.81 -3.92 -7.71
C LYS A 367 13.62 -4.05 -6.41
N PRO A 368 13.12 -4.76 -5.38
CA PRO A 368 13.84 -4.91 -4.13
C PRO A 368 15.10 -5.77 -4.34
N LYS A 369 16.24 -5.30 -3.85
CA LYS A 369 17.46 -6.11 -3.76
C LYS A 369 17.36 -6.98 -2.52
N ILE A 370 17.08 -8.26 -2.74
CA ILE A 370 16.99 -9.25 -1.66
C ILE A 370 18.39 -9.45 -1.05
N PRO A 371 18.54 -9.31 0.28
CA PRO A 371 19.80 -9.60 0.95
C PRO A 371 20.21 -11.07 0.73
N THR A 372 21.49 -11.29 0.48
CA THR A 372 22.09 -12.64 0.47
C THR A 372 22.88 -12.92 1.74
N LYS A 373 23.09 -11.90 2.57
CA LYS A 373 23.83 -11.96 3.83
C LYS A 373 23.28 -10.97 4.85
N ARG A 374 23.81 -11.01 6.08
CA ARG A 374 23.40 -10.11 7.16
C ARG A 374 23.54 -8.64 6.78
N VAL A 375 22.49 -7.87 7.08
CA VAL A 375 22.49 -6.41 7.00
C VAL A 375 22.67 -5.88 8.43
N ASN A 376 23.65 -5.00 8.64
CA ASN A 376 24.01 -4.46 9.95
C ASN A 376 24.30 -5.53 11.02
N ASN A 377 24.84 -6.68 10.61
CA ASN A 377 25.11 -7.84 11.47
C ASN A 377 23.86 -8.36 12.25
N ARG A 378 22.66 -8.19 11.68
CA ARG A 378 21.40 -8.63 12.29
C ARG A 378 20.93 -9.96 11.72
N PHE A 379 20.42 -10.82 12.59
CA PHE A 379 19.61 -11.97 12.23
C PHE A 379 18.12 -11.62 12.27
N PHE A 380 17.33 -12.29 11.45
CA PHE A 380 15.88 -12.30 11.44
C PHE A 380 15.45 -13.76 11.60
N ILE A 381 14.92 -14.09 12.77
CA ILE A 381 14.59 -15.46 13.14
C ILE A 381 13.08 -15.57 13.34
N GLY A 382 12.46 -16.57 12.73
CA GLY A 382 11.09 -16.98 13.00
C GLY A 382 11.05 -18.35 13.61
N SER A 383 10.24 -18.55 14.64
CA SER A 383 9.96 -19.87 15.17
C SER A 383 8.49 -20.07 15.45
N ASP A 384 8.06 -21.32 15.35
CA ASP A 384 6.73 -21.75 15.76
C ASP A 384 6.78 -23.23 16.16
N ILE A 385 5.83 -23.67 16.98
CA ILE A 385 5.68 -25.09 17.32
C ILE A 385 5.01 -25.86 16.17
N SER A 386 4.33 -25.16 15.26
CA SER A 386 3.61 -25.77 14.15
C SER A 386 4.48 -25.85 12.89
N ASP A 387 4.71 -27.06 12.39
CA ASP A 387 5.39 -27.24 11.09
C ASP A 387 4.61 -26.57 9.94
N ARG A 388 3.27 -26.53 10.02
CA ARG A 388 2.43 -25.80 9.06
C ARG A 388 2.75 -24.30 9.03
N ALA A 389 3.07 -23.70 10.18
CA ALA A 389 3.48 -22.30 10.27
C ALA A 389 4.84 -22.07 9.59
N LEU A 390 5.79 -22.99 9.78
CA LEU A 390 7.06 -22.99 9.06
C LEU A 390 6.86 -23.11 7.54
N ASP A 391 6.07 -24.07 7.09
CA ASP A 391 5.80 -24.30 5.66
C ASP A 391 5.14 -23.07 5.02
N SER A 392 4.15 -22.49 5.71
CA SER A 392 3.46 -21.28 5.25
C SER A 392 4.42 -20.09 5.17
N THR A 393 5.23 -19.88 6.21
CA THR A 393 6.21 -18.78 6.28
C THR A 393 7.28 -18.94 5.21
N ARG A 394 7.82 -20.14 5.03
CA ARG A 394 8.81 -20.47 4.00
C ARG A 394 8.25 -20.20 2.61
N PHE A 395 7.07 -20.73 2.31
CA PHE A 395 6.40 -20.50 1.03
C PHE A 395 6.26 -19.00 0.74
N ASN A 396 5.71 -18.24 1.70
CA ASN A 396 5.49 -16.80 1.54
C ASN A 396 6.80 -16.03 1.32
N LEU A 397 7.84 -16.29 2.13
CA LEU A 397 9.16 -15.66 1.99
C LEU A 397 9.80 -15.98 0.63
N THR A 398 9.66 -17.22 0.14
CA THR A 398 10.16 -17.61 -1.18
C THR A 398 9.39 -16.92 -2.32
N GLN A 399 8.08 -16.68 -2.18
CA GLN A 399 7.32 -15.87 -3.15
C GLN A 399 7.81 -14.41 -3.23
N GLU A 400 8.39 -13.89 -2.15
CA GLU A 400 9.02 -12.57 -2.09
C GLU A 400 10.50 -12.58 -2.52
N GLY A 401 11.06 -13.76 -2.83
CA GLY A 401 12.44 -13.94 -3.29
C GLY A 401 13.47 -14.25 -2.19
N TYR A 402 13.06 -14.27 -0.91
CA TYR A 402 13.96 -14.65 0.18
C TYR A 402 14.23 -16.16 0.22
N GLN A 403 15.40 -16.52 0.76
CA GLN A 403 15.83 -17.91 0.93
C GLN A 403 16.06 -18.19 2.43
N PRO A 404 14.99 -18.43 3.21
CA PRO A 404 15.13 -18.72 4.63
C PRO A 404 15.83 -20.07 4.85
N LYS A 405 16.82 -20.12 5.74
CA LYS A 405 17.48 -21.38 6.13
C LYS A 405 16.80 -21.99 7.35
N THR A 406 16.68 -23.32 7.39
CA THR A 406 16.14 -24.03 8.54
C THR A 406 17.23 -24.26 9.57
N MET A 407 16.97 -23.92 10.83
CA MET A 407 17.84 -24.30 11.95
C MET A 407 17.48 -25.72 12.44
N PRO A 408 18.44 -26.46 13.02
CA PRO A 408 18.17 -27.77 13.60
C PRO A 408 17.08 -27.70 14.68
N SER A 409 16.27 -28.76 14.79
CA SER A 409 15.23 -28.88 15.82
C SER A 409 15.77 -29.19 17.22
N ASP A 410 16.98 -29.75 17.29
CA ASP A 410 17.54 -30.33 18.50
C ASP A 410 18.51 -29.36 19.20
N ASP A 411 18.63 -29.51 20.53
CA ASP A 411 19.59 -28.78 21.40
C ASP A 411 21.04 -29.27 21.16
N SER A 412 21.46 -29.50 19.92
CA SER A 412 22.82 -29.95 19.64
C SER A 412 23.78 -28.76 19.59
N ASN A 413 24.98 -28.95 20.14
CA ASN A 413 26.10 -27.99 20.00
C ASN A 413 26.50 -27.76 18.53
N ASP A 414 25.85 -28.42 17.57
CA ASP A 414 26.09 -28.26 16.13
C ASP A 414 25.49 -26.98 15.56
N ILE A 415 24.73 -26.18 16.32
CA ILE A 415 24.25 -24.89 15.78
C ILE A 415 25.41 -24.00 15.32
N GLU A 416 26.58 -24.15 15.94
CA GLU A 416 27.82 -23.47 15.57
C GLU A 416 28.44 -23.96 14.25
N SER A 417 28.18 -25.21 13.86
CA SER A 417 28.62 -25.77 12.57
C SER A 417 27.58 -25.55 11.48
N VAL A 418 26.32 -25.32 11.85
CA VAL A 418 25.20 -25.12 10.91
C VAL A 418 25.05 -23.65 10.52
N ILE A 419 25.21 -22.69 11.43
CA ILE A 419 25.03 -21.26 11.15
C ILE A 419 26.37 -20.63 10.71
N THR A 420 26.37 -19.94 9.58
CA THR A 420 27.55 -19.29 8.99
C THR A 420 27.47 -17.77 9.06
N ASP A 421 28.54 -17.10 8.63
CA ASP A 421 28.59 -15.64 8.60
C ASP A 421 27.66 -14.97 7.58
N ASP A 422 27.21 -15.75 6.59
CA ASP A 422 26.29 -15.26 5.57
C ASP A 422 24.82 -15.47 5.95
N ASP A 423 24.53 -16.30 6.95
CA ASP A 423 23.15 -16.55 7.37
C ASP A 423 22.52 -15.32 8.03
N TYR A 424 21.33 -14.94 7.59
CA TYR A 424 20.60 -13.78 8.13
C TYR A 424 19.11 -14.01 8.37
N LEU A 425 18.49 -14.95 7.65
CA LEU A 425 17.06 -15.25 7.74
C LEU A 425 16.88 -16.73 8.06
N LEU A 426 16.43 -17.02 9.28
CA LEU A 426 16.41 -18.36 9.85
C LEU A 426 15.01 -18.74 10.32
N LEU A 427 14.62 -20.00 10.12
CA LEU A 427 13.37 -20.57 10.61
C LEU A 427 13.66 -21.80 11.50
N GLN A 428 12.98 -21.91 12.64
CA GLN A 428 13.10 -23.08 13.53
C GLN A 428 11.74 -23.59 14.00
N SER A 429 11.54 -24.91 13.96
CA SER A 429 10.38 -25.56 14.57
C SER A 429 10.69 -25.85 16.03
N GLY A 430 9.76 -25.54 16.93
CA GLY A 430 9.89 -25.89 18.34
C GLY A 430 9.17 -24.95 19.29
N ASP A 431 9.07 -25.39 20.55
CA ASP A 431 8.61 -24.54 21.64
C ASP A 431 9.61 -23.41 21.90
N PHE A 432 9.09 -22.20 22.15
CA PHE A 432 9.89 -20.99 22.33
C PHE A 432 10.97 -21.12 23.41
N GLN A 433 10.79 -21.94 24.46
CA GLN A 433 11.82 -22.13 25.49
C GLN A 433 13.02 -22.92 24.97
N LYS A 434 12.81 -23.86 24.05
CA LYS A 434 13.89 -24.61 23.40
C LYS A 434 14.63 -23.71 22.40
N VAL A 435 13.86 -23.01 21.56
CA VAL A 435 14.41 -22.06 20.59
C VAL A 435 15.24 -20.97 21.28
N TYR A 436 14.80 -20.50 22.46
CA TYR A 436 15.55 -19.53 23.25
C TYR A 436 17.00 -19.96 23.55
N LYS A 437 17.26 -21.24 23.82
CA LYS A 437 18.63 -21.74 24.04
C LYS A 437 19.52 -21.51 22.81
N ASN A 438 18.97 -21.73 21.62
CA ASN A 438 19.66 -21.46 20.36
C ASN A 438 19.87 -19.95 20.14
N ILE A 439 18.88 -19.13 20.49
CA ILE A 439 19.01 -17.67 20.47
C ILE A 439 20.13 -17.20 21.41
N GLU A 440 20.28 -17.78 22.60
CA GLU A 440 21.38 -17.48 23.52
C GLU A 440 22.74 -17.81 22.92
N LEU A 441 22.88 -18.97 22.27
CA LEU A 441 24.13 -19.37 21.61
C LEU A 441 24.48 -18.42 20.46
N ILE A 442 23.53 -18.11 19.58
CA ILE A 442 23.71 -17.18 18.45
C ILE A 442 24.08 -15.79 18.98
N SER A 443 23.36 -15.30 19.99
CA SER A 443 23.58 -13.97 20.56
C SER A 443 24.99 -13.83 21.15
N LYS A 444 25.46 -14.83 21.91
CA LYS A 444 26.80 -14.85 22.50
C LYS A 444 27.90 -14.95 21.44
N ARG A 445 27.74 -15.83 20.46
CA ARG A 445 28.73 -16.05 19.39
C ARG A 445 28.91 -14.81 18.51
N TYR A 446 27.81 -14.21 18.07
CA TYR A 446 27.82 -13.08 17.15
C TYR A 446 27.73 -11.71 17.83
N GLN A 447 27.75 -11.69 19.17
CA GLN A 447 27.68 -10.49 20.01
C GLN A 447 26.50 -9.58 19.61
N THR A 448 25.35 -10.19 19.32
CA THR A 448 24.15 -9.48 18.87
C THR A 448 22.99 -9.78 19.81
N PRO A 449 22.46 -8.78 20.53
CA PRO A 449 21.24 -8.97 21.30
C PRO A 449 20.03 -9.10 20.37
N PHE A 450 18.97 -9.72 20.87
CA PHE A 450 17.71 -9.90 20.18
C PHE A 450 16.60 -9.01 20.73
N THR A 451 15.74 -8.57 19.82
CA THR A 451 14.43 -8.00 20.10
C THR A 451 13.35 -8.98 19.67
N ILE A 452 12.44 -9.31 20.60
CA ILE A 452 11.24 -10.08 20.29
C ILE A 452 10.11 -9.12 19.91
N LEU A 453 9.39 -9.40 18.83
CA LEU A 453 8.02 -8.90 18.59
C LEU A 453 7.19 -10.06 18.07
N SER A 454 6.16 -10.46 18.81
CA SER A 454 5.36 -11.62 18.42
C SER A 454 3.87 -11.44 18.69
N ASN A 455 3.03 -12.00 17.81
CA ASN A 455 1.57 -12.00 17.92
C ASN A 455 1.11 -13.30 18.58
N LEU A 456 1.15 -13.33 19.92
CA LEU A 456 0.83 -14.52 20.71
C LEU A 456 -0.64 -14.92 20.52
N PRO A 457 -1.02 -16.18 20.75
CA PRO A 457 -2.42 -16.60 20.68
C PRO A 457 -3.34 -15.79 21.62
N TYR A 458 -4.48 -15.33 21.09
CA TYR A 458 -5.55 -14.65 21.84
C TYR A 458 -6.94 -14.89 21.25
N GLY A 459 -7.98 -14.63 22.06
CA GLY A 459 -9.38 -14.56 21.64
C GLY A 459 -10.27 -15.73 22.07
N HIS A 460 -11.59 -15.55 21.85
CA HIS A 460 -12.65 -16.48 22.25
C HIS A 460 -12.59 -17.87 21.60
N ARG A 461 -11.76 -18.03 20.56
CA ARG A 461 -11.60 -19.28 19.81
C ARG A 461 -10.68 -20.30 20.49
N ILE A 462 -10.07 -19.90 21.62
CA ILE A 462 -9.32 -20.75 22.56
C ILE A 462 -10.09 -20.86 23.91
N LEU A 463 -11.30 -20.28 24.00
CA LEU A 463 -12.16 -20.38 25.17
C LEU A 463 -13.17 -21.50 24.93
N HIS A 464 -13.21 -22.50 25.82
CA HIS A 464 -14.31 -23.47 25.83
C HIS A 464 -15.50 -22.88 26.58
N GLN A 465 -16.73 -23.10 26.09
CA GLN A 465 -17.92 -22.88 26.90
C GLN A 465 -17.90 -23.88 28.06
N ASP A 466 -17.94 -23.38 29.29
CA ASP A 466 -18.23 -24.23 30.44
C ASP A 466 -19.72 -24.63 30.39
N PRO A 467 -20.05 -25.93 30.19
CA PRO A 467 -21.44 -26.38 30.12
C PRO A 467 -22.23 -26.10 31.40
N LYS A 468 -21.55 -25.86 32.53
CA LYS A 468 -22.18 -25.67 33.85
C LYS A 468 -22.39 -24.20 34.24
N HIS A 469 -21.68 -23.24 33.64
CA HIS A 469 -21.65 -21.88 34.19
C HIS A 469 -21.80 -20.72 33.18
N GLN A 470 -22.00 -20.96 31.87
CA GLN A 470 -22.12 -19.86 30.87
C GLN A 470 -20.98 -18.81 30.91
N THR A 471 -19.87 -19.12 31.59
CA THR A 471 -18.68 -18.27 31.67
C THR A 471 -17.59 -18.83 30.75
N MET A 472 -16.97 -17.96 29.94
CA MET A 472 -15.87 -18.38 29.08
C MET A 472 -14.60 -18.63 29.89
N LYS A 473 -14.07 -19.86 29.83
CA LYS A 473 -12.84 -20.25 30.55
C LYS A 473 -11.67 -20.35 29.58
N ILE A 474 -10.54 -19.76 29.97
CA ILE A 474 -9.26 -19.90 29.27
C ILE A 474 -8.82 -21.37 29.29
N SER A 475 -8.34 -21.90 28.16
CA SER A 475 -7.86 -23.29 28.12
C SER A 475 -6.61 -23.46 28.99
N ASP A 476 -6.47 -24.63 29.61
CA ASP A 476 -5.31 -24.93 30.47
C ASP A 476 -3.99 -24.85 29.68
N LYS A 477 -4.03 -25.20 28.39
CA LYS A 477 -2.89 -25.04 27.46
C LYS A 477 -2.47 -23.58 27.30
N LEU A 478 -3.41 -22.64 27.19
CA LEU A 478 -3.10 -21.22 27.03
C LEU A 478 -2.62 -20.60 28.35
N VAL A 479 -3.18 -21.05 29.48
CA VAL A 479 -2.68 -20.68 30.82
C VAL A 479 -1.23 -21.13 31.01
N ASP A 480 -0.93 -22.40 30.70
CA ASP A 480 0.41 -22.95 30.75
C ASP A 480 1.38 -22.18 29.84
N LEU A 481 0.99 -21.91 28.59
CA LEU A 481 1.78 -21.12 27.65
C LEU A 481 2.17 -19.75 28.22
N PHE A 482 1.20 -18.99 28.76
CA PHE A 482 1.49 -17.68 29.34
C PHE A 482 2.41 -17.76 30.56
N LYS A 483 2.21 -18.74 31.44
CA LYS A 483 3.09 -18.97 32.60
C LYS A 483 4.52 -19.31 32.17
N ARG A 484 4.68 -20.25 31.24
CA ARG A 484 6.00 -20.65 30.72
C ARG A 484 6.71 -19.52 29.99
N PHE A 485 5.97 -18.71 29.22
CA PHE A 485 6.51 -17.53 28.56
C PHE A 485 7.01 -16.50 29.57
N GLY A 486 6.21 -16.21 30.60
CA GLY A 486 6.62 -15.38 31.73
C GLY A 486 7.88 -15.87 32.44
N THR A 487 7.95 -17.17 32.75
CA THR A 487 9.12 -17.79 33.37
C THR A 487 10.37 -17.67 32.49
N MET A 488 10.26 -17.89 31.18
CA MET A 488 11.37 -17.68 30.25
C MET A 488 11.87 -16.23 30.31
N LEU A 489 10.97 -15.25 30.31
CA LEU A 489 11.36 -13.83 30.36
C LEU A 489 12.07 -13.47 31.67
N LYS A 490 11.57 -13.96 32.82
CA LYS A 490 12.22 -13.75 34.13
C LYS A 490 13.65 -14.29 34.16
N ASN A 491 13.86 -15.45 33.56
CA ASN A 491 15.14 -16.15 33.56
C ASN A 491 16.06 -15.71 32.41
N SER A 492 15.56 -14.93 31.45
CA SER A 492 16.35 -14.51 30.29
C SER A 492 17.43 -13.50 30.64
N ASP A 493 18.54 -13.55 29.93
CA ASP A 493 19.64 -12.58 30.05
C ASP A 493 19.32 -11.30 29.25
N GLU A 494 19.57 -10.12 29.82
CA GLU A 494 19.37 -8.83 29.11
C GLU A 494 20.36 -8.64 27.95
N SER A 495 21.56 -9.22 28.05
CA SER A 495 22.55 -9.21 26.96
C SER A 495 22.09 -10.05 25.76
N VAL A 496 21.18 -11.01 25.97
CA VAL A 496 20.57 -11.83 24.93
C VAL A 496 19.23 -11.25 24.49
N LEU A 497 18.27 -11.07 25.39
CA LEU A 497 16.95 -10.48 25.11
C LEU A 497 16.89 -9.05 25.62
N LYS A 498 17.23 -8.12 24.73
CA LYS A 498 17.30 -6.69 25.05
C LYS A 498 15.91 -6.06 25.17
N HIS A 499 15.02 -6.37 24.23
CA HIS A 499 13.65 -5.87 24.22
C HIS A 499 12.67 -6.98 23.87
N VAL A 500 11.52 -7.01 24.54
CA VAL A 500 10.47 -7.98 24.26
C VAL A 500 9.14 -7.25 24.13
N TYR A 501 8.52 -7.42 22.98
CA TYR A 501 7.21 -6.88 22.65
C TYR A 501 6.27 -8.01 22.27
N VAL A 502 5.01 -7.89 22.67
CA VAL A 502 3.97 -8.87 22.34
C VAL A 502 2.68 -8.17 21.96
N ILE A 503 1.98 -8.73 20.98
CA ILE A 503 0.62 -8.35 20.65
C ILE A 503 -0.29 -9.37 21.31
N ASN A 504 -1.14 -8.94 22.24
CA ASN A 504 -2.10 -9.83 22.89
C ASN A 504 -3.39 -9.11 23.28
N GLY A 505 -4.53 -9.80 23.11
CA GLY A 505 -5.85 -9.31 23.49
C GLY A 505 -6.49 -10.03 24.67
N ASN A 506 -5.78 -10.96 25.33
CA ASN A 506 -6.34 -11.72 26.45
C ASN A 506 -6.25 -10.90 27.75
N PRO A 507 -7.36 -10.63 28.46
CA PRO A 507 -7.35 -9.86 29.70
C PRO A 507 -6.47 -10.45 30.80
N LYS A 508 -6.29 -11.77 30.82
CA LYS A 508 -5.47 -12.49 31.83
C LYS A 508 -3.99 -12.60 31.45
N PHE A 509 -3.58 -12.11 30.28
CA PHE A 509 -2.21 -12.28 29.79
C PHE A 509 -1.16 -11.71 30.77
N LYS A 510 -1.36 -10.45 31.22
CA LYS A 510 -0.42 -9.77 32.12
C LYS A 510 -0.33 -10.49 33.47
N GLU A 511 -1.47 -10.90 34.03
CA GLU A 511 -1.55 -11.66 35.29
C GLU A 511 -0.84 -13.02 35.17
N LEU A 512 -1.18 -13.80 34.14
CA LEU A 512 -0.71 -15.18 34.00
C LEU A 512 0.76 -15.29 33.61
N THR A 513 1.31 -14.32 32.88
CA THR A 513 2.76 -14.24 32.64
C THR A 513 3.53 -13.87 33.91
N GLY A 514 2.88 -13.22 34.89
CA GLY A 514 3.50 -12.88 36.17
C GLY A 514 4.73 -11.97 36.04
N VAL A 515 4.84 -11.20 34.95
CA VAL A 515 5.88 -10.20 34.69
C VAL A 515 5.24 -8.84 34.43
N LYS A 516 6.04 -7.77 34.53
CA LYS A 516 5.56 -6.42 34.30
C LYS A 516 5.50 -6.08 32.81
N TRP A 517 4.34 -5.58 32.37
CA TRP A 517 4.09 -5.15 30.99
C TRP A 517 3.68 -3.69 30.94
N ILE A 518 4.27 -2.93 30.02
CA ILE A 518 3.89 -1.56 29.69
C ILE A 518 3.05 -1.61 28.41
N GLU A 519 1.88 -0.99 28.41
CA GLU A 519 1.09 -0.81 27.18
C GLU A 519 1.69 0.31 26.33
N ILE A 520 2.08 -0.02 25.10
CA ILE A 520 2.61 0.94 24.13
C ILE A 520 1.48 1.53 23.31
N GLU A 521 0.57 0.67 22.82
CA GLU A 521 -0.60 1.07 22.06
C GLU A 521 -1.66 -0.03 22.08
N SER A 522 -2.93 0.33 21.92
CA SER A 522 -4.05 -0.59 21.76
C SER A 522 -4.76 -0.37 20.42
N PHE A 523 -5.11 -1.45 19.73
CA PHE A 523 -5.72 -1.40 18.40
C PHE A 523 -6.56 -2.65 18.14
N LYS A 524 -7.22 -2.72 16.97
CA LYS A 524 -8.03 -3.87 16.57
C LYS A 524 -7.31 -4.73 15.53
N ASN A 525 -7.16 -6.02 15.80
CA ASN A 525 -6.78 -7.01 14.78
C ASN A 525 -7.97 -7.91 14.45
N GLY A 526 -8.44 -7.89 13.20
CA GLY A 526 -9.60 -8.67 12.79
C GLY A 526 -10.89 -8.37 13.57
N GLY A 527 -11.01 -7.15 14.13
CA GLY A 527 -12.13 -6.72 14.98
C GLY A 527 -11.95 -7.02 16.47
N ILE A 528 -10.90 -7.74 16.87
CA ILE A 528 -10.57 -8.04 18.26
C ILE A 528 -9.67 -6.94 18.81
N ASP A 529 -10.01 -6.41 19.99
CA ASP A 529 -9.14 -5.46 20.71
C ASP A 529 -7.89 -6.18 21.24
N VAL A 530 -6.73 -5.63 20.89
CA VAL A 530 -5.41 -6.14 21.27
C VAL A 530 -4.52 -4.99 21.75
N GLN A 531 -3.50 -5.34 22.51
CA GLN A 531 -2.50 -4.40 23.01
C GLN A 531 -1.12 -4.81 22.47
N LEU A 532 -0.34 -3.83 22.02
CA LEU A 532 1.11 -3.96 21.91
C LEU A 532 1.71 -3.66 23.28
N LEU A 533 2.30 -4.68 23.89
CA LEU A 533 2.87 -4.63 25.23
C LEU A 533 4.39 -4.76 25.16
N GLN A 534 5.10 -3.99 25.95
CA GLN A 534 6.54 -4.08 26.15
C GLN A 534 6.82 -4.69 27.53
N PHE A 535 7.68 -5.72 27.57
CA PHE A 535 8.16 -6.29 28.83
C PHE A 535 9.05 -5.28 29.55
N GLN A 536 8.75 -5.03 30.82
CA GLN A 536 9.61 -4.26 31.71
C GLN A 536 10.39 -5.22 32.61
N ARG A 537 11.69 -5.35 32.35
CA ARG A 537 12.60 -6.11 33.19
C ARG A 537 12.72 -5.43 34.55
N GLU A 538 12.65 -6.21 35.62
CA GLU A 538 12.89 -5.71 36.97
C GLU A 538 14.37 -5.35 37.09
N SER A 539 14.67 -4.14 37.56
CA SER A 539 16.04 -3.75 37.91
C SER A 539 16.50 -4.68 39.03
N LYS A 540 17.61 -5.40 38.82
CA LYS A 540 18.28 -6.07 39.94
C LYS A 540 18.67 -4.97 40.92
N ASP A 541 17.98 -4.88 42.06
CA ASP A 541 18.42 -4.02 43.15
C ASP A 541 19.85 -4.40 43.49
N THR A 542 20.76 -3.45 43.34
CA THR A 542 22.19 -3.57 43.64
C THR A 542 22.45 -3.51 45.16
N THR A 543 21.45 -3.81 45.98
CA THR A 543 21.55 -3.86 47.44
C THR A 543 21.41 -5.29 47.92
N SER A 544 22.49 -6.05 47.80
CA SER A 544 22.84 -7.17 48.67
C SER A 544 24.34 -7.43 48.48
N ASN A 545 25.15 -6.56 49.09
CA ASN A 545 26.55 -6.85 49.40
C ASN A 545 26.61 -7.74 50.65
#